data_AF-A0A183ASU1-F1
#
_entry.id   AF-A0A183ASU1-F1
#
_cell.length_a   1.000
_cell.length_b   1.000
_cell.length_c   1.000
_cell.angle_alpha   90.00
_cell.angle_beta   90.00
_cell.angle_gamma   90.00
#
_symmetry.space_group_name_H-M   'P 1'
#
loop_
_entity.id
_entity.type
_entity.pdbx_description
1 polymer ?
#
loop_
_entity_poly.entity_id
_entity_poly.type
_entity_poly.pdbx_seq_one_letter_code
_entity_poly.pdbx_strand_id
1 'polypeptide(L)'
;MMLGLMQQLISLEPEVQELRRRCIFCLVPMLNPDGVILGNYRCSLSGRDLNRNYRHPRKEVFPTVWHVRQLVQSCKDACQAPDSFSLSSCRFSIHPSKEATGRVVFWREFNLTHSFTLEATFNGSRKMWWVSAILLIAKIE
;
A
#
# COMPACT_ATOMS: atom_id res chain seq x y z
N MET A 1 4.66 1.77 -12.64
CA MET A 1 5.28 1.58 -11.31
C MET A 1 5.25 0.12 -10.88
N MET A 2 4.08 -0.51 -10.67
CA MET A 2 4.01 -1.89 -10.17
C MET A 2 4.65 -2.95 -11.08
N LEU A 3 4.42 -2.88 -12.39
CA LEU A 3 5.02 -3.84 -13.32
C LEU A 3 6.55 -3.84 -13.26
N GLY A 4 7.18 -2.65 -13.26
CA GLY A 4 8.63 -2.53 -13.14
C GLY A 4 9.15 -3.05 -11.80
N LEU A 5 8.44 -2.80 -10.69
CA LEU A 5 8.79 -3.37 -9.39
C LEU A 5 8.72 -4.90 -9.42
N MET A 6 7.67 -5.49 -9.99
CA MET A 6 7.55 -6.96 -10.10
C MET A 6 8.65 -7.55 -10.97
N GLN A 7 8.94 -6.93 -12.12
CA GLN A 7 10.02 -7.38 -13.01
C GLN A 7 11.38 -7.33 -12.31
N GLN A 8 11.65 -6.27 -11.55
CA GLN A 8 12.85 -6.17 -10.72
C GLN A 8 12.86 -7.24 -9.63
N LEU A 9 11.76 -7.43 -8.90
CA LEU A 9 11.67 -8.44 -7.84
C LEU A 9 11.75 -9.89 -8.34
N ILE A 10 11.55 -10.15 -9.64
CA ILE A 10 11.69 -11.48 -10.26
C ILE A 10 13.06 -11.64 -10.93
N SER A 11 13.84 -10.56 -11.06
CA SER A 11 15.13 -10.59 -11.74
C SER A 11 16.11 -11.58 -11.07
N LEU A 12 17.09 -12.02 -11.87
CA LEU A 12 18.17 -12.89 -11.43
C LEU A 12 19.36 -12.11 -10.84
N GLU A 13 19.21 -10.81 -10.61
CA GLU A 13 20.25 -9.99 -10.01
C GLU A 13 20.56 -10.50 -8.59
N PRO A 14 21.85 -10.66 -8.23
CA PRO A 14 22.26 -11.25 -6.96
C PRO A 14 21.73 -10.45 -5.74
N GLU A 15 21.65 -9.13 -5.88
CA GLU A 15 21.10 -8.24 -4.86
C GLU A 15 19.62 -8.52 -4.57
N VAL A 16 18.83 -8.77 -5.62
CA VAL A 16 17.39 -9.06 -5.49
C VAL A 16 17.17 -10.51 -5.02
N GLN A 17 18.02 -11.45 -5.42
CA GLN A 17 17.98 -12.81 -4.90
C GLN A 17 18.19 -12.84 -3.39
N GLU A 18 19.19 -12.11 -2.90
CA GLU A 18 19.45 -11.99 -1.46
C GLU A 18 18.30 -11.27 -0.74
N LEU A 19 17.71 -10.28 -1.40
CA LEU A 19 16.52 -9.61 -0.91
C LEU A 19 15.35 -10.60 -0.76
N ARG A 20 15.06 -11.45 -1.74
CA ARG A 20 14.01 -12.48 -1.65
C ARG A 20 14.30 -13.54 -0.57
N ARG A 21 15.58 -13.79 -0.27
CA ARG A 21 15.99 -14.70 0.81
C ARG A 21 15.66 -14.12 2.19
N ARG A 22 15.82 -12.80 2.35
CA ARG A 22 15.59 -12.11 3.63
C ARG A 22 14.18 -11.54 3.78
N CYS A 23 13.49 -11.31 2.68
CA CYS A 23 12.28 -10.51 2.63
C CYS A 23 11.13 -11.33 2.02
N ILE A 24 10.00 -11.42 2.72
CA ILE A 24 8.74 -11.85 2.11
C ILE A 24 8.09 -10.62 1.48
N PHE A 25 7.84 -10.67 0.17
CA PHE A 25 7.16 -9.63 -0.58
C PHE A 25 5.69 -9.98 -0.79
N CYS A 26 4.80 -9.24 -0.14
CA CYS A 26 3.36 -9.34 -0.38
C CYS A 26 2.92 -8.17 -1.26
N LEU A 27 2.51 -8.49 -2.50
CA LEU A 27 2.18 -7.50 -3.52
C LEU A 27 0.70 -7.59 -3.90
N VAL A 28 0.02 -6.44 -3.88
CA VAL A 28 -1.34 -6.30 -4.43
C VAL A 28 -1.23 -5.35 -5.63
N PRO A 29 -1.21 -5.87 -6.88
CA PRO A 29 -0.92 -5.06 -8.06
C PRO A 29 -2.02 -4.04 -8.37
N MET A 30 -3.24 -4.30 -7.92
CA MET A 30 -4.38 -3.43 -8.18
C MET A 30 -5.47 -3.59 -7.11
N LEU A 31 -5.91 -2.47 -6.53
CA LEU A 31 -6.95 -2.45 -5.49
C LEU A 31 -8.37 -2.17 -6.03
N ASN A 32 -8.48 -1.61 -7.24
CA ASN A 32 -9.76 -1.19 -7.81
C ASN A 32 -9.92 -1.64 -9.28
N PRO A 33 -9.92 -2.96 -9.56
CA PRO A 33 -10.12 -3.46 -10.92
C PRO A 33 -11.45 -2.99 -11.51
N ASP A 34 -12.54 -3.07 -10.74
CA ASP A 34 -13.89 -2.72 -11.20
C ASP A 34 -14.00 -1.25 -11.62
N GLY A 35 -13.46 -0.34 -10.79
CA GLY A 35 -13.46 1.08 -11.12
C GLY A 35 -12.69 1.38 -12.40
N VAL A 36 -11.55 0.74 -12.62
CA VAL A 36 -10.73 0.97 -13.82
C VAL A 36 -11.40 0.43 -15.08
N ILE A 37 -12.00 -0.76 -15.03
CA ILE A 37 -12.73 -1.34 -16.17
C ILE A 37 -13.85 -0.39 -16.62
N LEU A 38 -14.50 0.30 -15.69
CA LEU A 38 -15.56 1.27 -15.96
C LEU A 38 -15.07 2.68 -16.31
N GLY A 39 -13.76 2.92 -16.30
CA GLY A 39 -13.19 4.24 -16.53
C GLY A 39 -13.32 5.21 -15.34
N ASN A 40 -13.63 4.71 -14.15
CA ASN A 40 -13.61 5.52 -12.93
C ASN A 40 -12.17 5.84 -12.54
N TYR A 41 -11.90 7.14 -12.33
CA TYR A 41 -10.59 7.62 -11.94
C TYR A 41 -10.24 7.33 -10.47
N ARG A 42 -11.20 7.48 -9.55
CA ARG A 42 -10.94 7.49 -8.09
C ARG A 42 -11.83 6.56 -7.28
N CYS A 43 -12.99 6.21 -7.81
CA CYS A 43 -14.04 5.53 -7.06
C CYS A 43 -14.19 4.07 -7.48
N SER A 44 -14.68 3.23 -6.56
CA SER A 44 -15.17 1.88 -6.86
C SER A 44 -16.41 1.92 -7.76
N LEU A 45 -16.90 0.74 -8.16
CA LEU A 45 -18.19 0.56 -8.84
C LEU A 45 -19.33 1.31 -8.13
N SER A 46 -19.34 1.33 -6.79
CA SER A 46 -20.36 1.99 -5.98
C SER A 46 -20.14 3.50 -5.81
N GLY A 47 -19.23 4.12 -6.56
CA GLY A 47 -18.94 5.56 -6.49
C GLY A 47 -18.21 6.01 -5.22
N ARG A 48 -17.60 5.11 -4.45
CA ARG A 48 -16.94 5.42 -3.17
C ARG A 48 -15.41 5.37 -3.28
N ASP A 49 -14.72 6.27 -2.57
CA ASP A 49 -13.25 6.30 -2.48
C ASP A 49 -12.75 5.17 -1.54
N LEU A 50 -12.06 4.17 -2.10
CA LEU A 50 -11.52 3.05 -1.34
C LEU A 50 -10.50 3.51 -0.27
N ASN A 51 -9.70 4.52 -0.56
CA ASN A 51 -8.64 5.04 0.31
C ASN A 51 -9.18 6.00 1.41
N ARG A 52 -10.47 5.89 1.73
CA ARG A 52 -11.11 6.54 2.88
C ARG A 52 -11.86 5.54 3.77
N ASN A 53 -11.80 4.25 3.47
CA ASN A 53 -12.64 3.23 4.10
C ASN A 53 -11.82 2.10 4.72
N TYR A 54 -10.61 2.38 5.23
CA TYR A 54 -9.74 1.36 5.84
C TYR A 54 -10.01 1.13 7.34
N ARG A 55 -10.65 2.08 8.05
CA ARG A 55 -10.86 2.01 9.51
C ARG A 55 -11.82 0.89 9.91
N HIS A 56 -12.98 0.81 9.29
CA HIS A 56 -13.95 -0.27 9.50
C HIS A 56 -14.57 -0.69 8.15
N PRO A 57 -13.80 -1.36 7.27
CA PRO A 57 -14.32 -1.77 5.97
C PRO A 57 -15.42 -2.81 6.17
N ARG A 58 -16.57 -2.59 5.53
CA ARG A 58 -17.64 -3.59 5.43
C ARG A 58 -17.34 -4.49 4.23
N LYS A 59 -17.30 -5.81 4.43
CA LYS A 59 -16.92 -6.78 3.39
C LYS A 59 -17.84 -6.70 2.16
N GLU A 60 -19.09 -6.36 2.39
CA GLU A 60 -20.15 -6.30 1.36
C GLU A 60 -19.96 -5.09 0.43
N VAL A 61 -19.39 -3.99 0.95
CA VAL A 61 -19.24 -2.72 0.21
C VAL A 61 -17.82 -2.50 -0.27
N PHE A 62 -16.83 -2.97 0.50
CA PHE A 62 -15.40 -2.78 0.24
C PHE A 62 -14.64 -4.11 0.37
N PRO A 63 -14.98 -5.14 -0.44
CA PRO A 63 -14.37 -6.46 -0.31
C PRO A 63 -12.84 -6.41 -0.47
N THR A 64 -12.33 -5.64 -1.44
CA THR A 64 -10.88 -5.54 -1.67
C THR A 64 -10.13 -4.93 -0.48
N VAL A 65 -10.67 -3.86 0.11
CA VAL A 65 -10.07 -3.22 1.30
C VAL A 65 -10.12 -4.15 2.51
N TRP A 66 -11.23 -4.88 2.67
CA TRP A 66 -11.38 -5.86 3.75
C TRP A 66 -10.36 -6.99 3.62
N HIS A 67 -10.20 -7.57 2.42
CA HIS A 67 -9.24 -8.66 2.19
C HIS A 67 -7.78 -8.20 2.32
N VAL A 68 -7.44 -6.99 1.89
CA VAL A 68 -6.09 -6.43 2.09
C VAL A 68 -5.78 -6.26 3.57
N ARG A 69 -6.77 -5.84 4.37
CA ARG A 69 -6.62 -5.73 5.81
C ARG A 69 -6.36 -7.10 6.47
N GLN A 70 -7.03 -8.15 6.02
CA GLN A 70 -6.75 -9.52 6.46
C GLN A 70 -5.36 -10.01 6.02
N LEU A 71 -4.95 -9.70 4.78
CA LEU A 71 -3.62 -10.01 4.28
C LEU A 71 -2.55 -9.37 5.17
N VAL A 72 -2.67 -8.06 5.45
CA VAL A 72 -1.78 -7.33 6.35
C VAL A 72 -1.69 -7.99 7.72
N GLN A 73 -2.83 -8.42 8.29
CA GLN A 73 -2.85 -9.12 9.57
C GLN A 73 -2.05 -10.44 9.49
N SER A 74 -2.32 -11.26 8.47
CA SER A 74 -1.61 -12.54 8.30
C SER A 74 -0.11 -12.37 8.05
N CYS A 75 0.30 -11.32 7.35
CA CYS A 75 1.70 -11.00 7.09
C CYS A 75 2.40 -10.46 8.35
N LYS A 76 1.69 -9.71 9.20
CA LYS A 76 2.20 -9.26 10.49
C LYS A 76 2.47 -10.43 11.43
N ASP A 77 1.55 -11.39 11.49
CA ASP A 77 1.72 -12.58 12.34
C ASP A 77 2.92 -13.44 11.88
N ALA A 78 3.35 -13.28 10.62
CA ALA A 78 4.53 -13.91 10.06
C ALA A 78 5.85 -13.10 10.20
N CYS A 79 5.84 -11.82 10.63
CA CYS A 79 7.01 -10.94 10.52
C CYS A 79 7.09 -9.86 11.63
N GLN A 80 8.29 -9.65 12.22
CA GLN A 80 8.64 -8.45 13.01
C GLN A 80 9.45 -7.47 12.14
N ALA A 81 9.20 -6.16 12.27
CA ALA A 81 9.83 -5.13 11.45
C ALA A 81 11.20 -4.70 12.03
N PRO A 82 12.20 -4.36 11.18
CA PRO A 82 13.49 -3.86 11.63
C PRO A 82 13.45 -2.39 12.09
N ASP A 83 14.32 -2.06 13.04
CA ASP A 83 14.41 -0.76 13.77
C ASP A 83 15.07 0.39 12.99
N SER A 84 15.40 0.24 11.71
CA SER A 84 16.09 1.29 10.95
C SER A 84 15.09 2.32 10.40
N PHE A 85 14.75 3.35 11.18
CA PHE A 85 13.93 4.48 10.73
C PHE A 85 14.58 5.84 11.05
N SER A 86 14.65 6.72 10.05
CA SER A 86 15.13 8.10 10.22
C SER A 86 13.95 9.05 10.43
N LEU A 87 13.74 9.46 11.69
CA LEU A 87 12.67 10.37 12.12
C LEU A 87 12.77 11.78 11.51
N SER A 88 13.98 12.21 11.11
CA SER A 88 14.24 13.60 10.71
C SER A 88 13.58 14.01 9.39
N SER A 89 13.20 13.06 8.54
CA SER A 89 12.61 13.33 7.21
C SER A 89 11.09 13.18 7.16
N CYS A 90 10.43 12.91 8.28
CA CYS A 90 9.03 12.51 8.32
C CYS A 90 8.09 13.64 8.78
N ARG A 91 7.03 13.88 8.01
CA ARG A 91 5.95 14.82 8.39
C ARG A 91 4.79 14.04 9.01
N PHE A 92 4.63 14.16 10.32
CA PHE A 92 3.66 13.39 11.12
C PHE A 92 2.27 14.04 11.25
N SER A 93 2.03 15.20 10.62
CA SER A 93 0.72 15.86 10.68
C SER A 93 -0.31 15.10 9.82
N ILE A 94 -1.28 14.47 10.50
CA ILE A 94 -2.40 13.77 9.86
C ILE A 94 -3.62 14.68 9.90
N HIS A 95 -4.11 15.06 8.73
CA HIS A 95 -5.38 15.80 8.62
C HIS A 95 -6.57 14.86 8.94
N PRO A 96 -7.65 15.32 9.60
CA PRO A 96 -8.79 14.48 9.98
C PRO A 96 -9.39 13.66 8.83
N SER A 97 -9.48 14.25 7.63
CA SER A 97 -9.99 13.56 6.42
C SER A 97 -9.10 12.41 5.90
N LYS A 98 -7.91 12.22 6.47
CA LYS A 98 -6.94 11.20 6.08
C LYS A 98 -6.77 10.10 7.13
N GLU A 99 -7.47 10.18 8.26
CA GLU A 99 -7.36 9.16 9.31
C GLU A 99 -7.79 7.77 8.84
N ALA A 100 -8.79 7.69 7.96
CA ALA A 100 -9.31 6.44 7.44
C ALA A 100 -8.57 5.94 6.17
N THR A 101 -7.39 6.50 5.86
CA THR A 101 -6.53 6.04 4.76
C THR A 101 -5.74 4.81 5.16
N GLY A 102 -5.39 3.96 4.19
CA GLY A 102 -4.68 2.70 4.46
C GLY A 102 -3.39 2.89 5.25
N ARG A 103 -2.56 3.87 4.88
CA ARG A 103 -1.30 4.17 5.59
C ARG A 103 -1.50 4.46 7.08
N VAL A 104 -2.47 5.33 7.40
CA VAL A 104 -2.70 5.75 8.79
C VAL A 104 -3.30 4.62 9.61
N VAL A 105 -4.24 3.87 9.03
CA VAL A 105 -4.86 2.71 9.68
C VAL A 105 -3.83 1.61 9.93
N PHE A 106 -3.00 1.29 8.94
CA PHE A 106 -1.96 0.26 9.09
C PHE A 106 -0.89 0.64 10.11
N TRP A 107 -0.50 1.92 10.16
CA TRP A 107 0.39 2.41 11.20
C TRP A 107 -0.25 2.34 12.59
N ARG A 108 -1.46 2.89 12.77
CA ARG A 108 -2.13 3.00 14.09
C ARG A 108 -2.63 1.67 14.64
N GLU A 109 -3.22 0.82 13.80
CA GLU A 109 -3.92 -0.39 14.24
C GLU A 109 -3.05 -1.65 14.11
N PHE A 110 -2.17 -1.69 13.10
CA PHE A 110 -1.33 -2.86 12.85
C PHE A 110 0.13 -2.66 13.30
N ASN A 111 0.49 -1.48 13.82
CA ASN A 111 1.85 -1.14 14.23
C ASN A 111 2.90 -1.30 13.10
N LEU A 112 2.47 -1.05 11.86
CA LEU A 112 3.38 -1.02 10.72
C LEU A 112 4.06 0.36 10.67
N THR A 113 5.26 0.43 11.24
CA THR A 113 6.09 1.64 11.28
C THR A 113 6.45 2.14 9.87
N HIS A 114 6.78 1.22 8.97
CA HIS A 114 7.19 1.50 7.59
C HIS A 114 6.01 1.47 6.61
N SER A 115 4.95 2.23 6.90
CA SER A 115 3.80 2.36 6.01
C SER A 115 3.90 3.62 5.15
N PHE A 116 4.02 3.45 3.83
CA PHE A 116 4.22 4.56 2.88
C PHE A 116 3.15 4.58 1.79
N THR A 117 2.84 5.78 1.29
CA THR A 117 2.05 5.98 0.09
C THR A 117 2.98 6.49 -1.00
N LEU A 118 3.27 5.65 -2.00
CA LEU A 118 4.03 6.05 -3.18
C LEU A 118 3.09 6.69 -4.20
N GLU A 119 3.42 7.91 -4.63
CA GLU A 119 2.68 8.67 -5.63
C GLU A 119 3.56 8.91 -6.86
N ALA A 120 3.00 8.73 -8.06
CA ALA A 120 3.68 8.98 -9.33
C ALA A 120 2.83 9.92 -10.19
N THR A 121 3.43 10.97 -10.72
CA THR A 121 2.72 11.97 -11.53
C THR A 121 2.60 11.50 -12.97
N PHE A 122 1.39 11.58 -13.53
CA PHE A 122 1.11 11.17 -14.91
C PHE A 122 1.83 12.02 -15.97
N ASN A 123 2.30 13.22 -15.61
CA ASN A 123 2.85 14.21 -16.55
C ASN A 123 4.14 14.91 -16.06
N GLY A 124 4.90 14.27 -15.18
CA GLY A 124 6.08 14.91 -14.57
C GLY A 124 5.76 16.09 -13.64
N SER A 125 6.79 16.80 -13.19
CA SER A 125 6.85 17.66 -11.99
C SER A 125 5.99 18.94 -11.97
N ARG A 126 4.93 19.06 -12.77
CA ARG A 126 4.14 20.31 -12.85
C ARG A 126 2.65 20.25 -12.48
N LYS A 127 2.04 19.10 -12.16
CA LYS A 127 0.71 19.07 -11.50
C LYS A 127 0.33 17.67 -11.02
N MET A 128 -0.10 17.61 -9.76
CA MET A 128 -0.37 16.41 -8.98
C MET A 128 -1.71 15.78 -9.39
N TRP A 129 -1.67 14.59 -9.97
CA TRP A 129 -2.85 13.78 -10.27
C TRP A 129 -2.64 12.36 -9.72
N TRP A 130 -3.61 11.92 -8.93
CA TRP A 130 -3.62 10.76 -8.05
C TRP A 130 -3.64 9.41 -8.78
N VAL A 131 -2.77 8.49 -8.35
CA VAL A 131 -2.98 7.04 -8.47
C VAL A 131 -2.72 6.47 -7.08
N SER A 132 -3.71 5.80 -6.49
CA SER A 132 -3.65 5.39 -5.07
C SER A 132 -3.02 4.00 -4.89
N ALA A 133 -2.03 3.98 -3.99
CA ALA A 133 -1.61 2.92 -3.07
C ALA A 133 -1.07 1.60 -3.67
N ILE A 134 0.26 1.51 -3.68
CA ILE A 134 1.02 0.25 -3.64
C ILE A 134 1.17 -0.13 -2.17
N LEU A 135 0.74 -1.32 -1.78
CA LEU A 135 1.14 -1.94 -0.52
C LEU A 135 2.33 -2.85 -0.80
N LEU A 136 3.50 -2.46 -0.31
CA LEU A 136 4.70 -3.29 -0.25
C LEU A 136 4.97 -3.55 1.23
N ILE A 137 4.89 -4.80 1.65
CA ILE A 137 5.42 -5.24 2.94
C ILE A 137 6.69 -6.00 2.61
N ALA A 138 7.82 -5.57 3.16
CA ALA A 138 9.12 -6.22 3.01
C ALA A 138 9.68 -6.51 4.41
N LYS A 139 9.92 -7.80 4.71
CA LYS A 139 10.72 -8.28 5.85
C LYS A 139 12.21 -8.01 5.59
N ILE A 140 13.07 -7.93 6.60
CA ILE A 140 14.52 -8.21 6.46
C ILE A 140 14.86 -9.24 7.55
N GLU A 141 15.36 -10.41 7.17
CA GLU A 141 16.07 -11.35 8.06
C GLU A 141 17.50 -10.87 8.37
#